data_AF-A0A952M085-F1
#
_entry.id   AF-A0A952M085-F1
#
_cell.length_a   1.000
_cell.length_b   1.000
_cell.length_c   1.000
_cell.angle_alpha   90.00
_cell.angle_beta   90.00
_cell.angle_gamma   90.00
#
_symmetry.space_group_name_H-M   'P 1'
#
loop_
_entity.id
_entity.type
_entity.pdbx_description
1 polymer ?
#
loop_
_entity_poly.entity_id
_entity_poly.type
_entity_poly.pdbx_seq_one_letter_code
_entity_poly.pdbx_strand_id
1 'polypeptide(L)'
;MSHKPTLIFSPHIDDEVLGCFSFLKPGTHVLFAGVESRPDIPRQTRLSELENSSNALGFSYQILDNTVNHYVANELIQAFEESIVTLRPRTVLLPIPSYNQDHRAVYDAALVATRPHD
;
A
#
# COMPACT_ATOMS: atom_id res chain seq x y z
N MET A 1 14.08 20.12 -10.15
CA MET A 1 12.60 19.98 -10.12
C MET A 1 12.26 19.20 -8.87
N SER A 2 11.36 19.69 -8.02
CA SER A 2 10.92 18.92 -6.83
C SER A 2 10.28 17.62 -7.32
N HIS A 3 10.88 16.47 -6.97
CA HIS A 3 10.36 15.16 -7.35
C HIS A 3 9.02 14.97 -6.63
N LYS A 4 7.91 15.06 -7.37
CA LYS A 4 6.59 14.81 -6.77
C LYS A 4 6.49 13.31 -6.42
N PRO A 5 6.03 12.97 -5.22
CA PRO A 5 6.10 11.60 -4.71
C PRO A 5 5.15 10.65 -5.47
N THR A 6 5.50 9.37 -5.48
CA THR A 6 4.63 8.28 -5.93
C THR A 6 4.03 7.62 -4.68
N LEU A 7 2.72 7.37 -4.69
CA LEU A 7 2.03 6.62 -3.65
C LEU A 7 1.60 5.26 -4.21
N ILE A 8 1.87 4.19 -3.48
CA ILE A 8 1.42 2.83 -3.81
C ILE A 8 0.50 2.37 -2.69
N PHE A 9 -0.73 1.97 -3.02
CA PHE A 9 -1.60 1.24 -2.10
C PHE A 9 -1.35 -0.25 -2.27
N SER A 10 -0.83 -0.89 -1.23
CA SER A 10 -0.45 -2.31 -1.26
C SER A 10 -1.39 -3.10 -0.35
N PRO A 11 -2.15 -4.10 -0.85
CA PRO A 11 -2.96 -4.96 -0.01
C PRO A 11 -2.12 -5.67 1.04
N HIS A 12 -1.04 -6.33 0.60
CA HIS A 12 -0.14 -7.10 1.47
C HIS A 12 1.32 -6.64 1.31
N ILE A 13 2.15 -7.07 2.27
CA ILE A 13 3.62 -6.98 2.15
C ILE A 13 4.07 -8.04 1.17
N ASP A 14 4.61 -7.60 0.02
CA ASP A 14 5.12 -8.34 -1.16
C ASP A 14 4.50 -7.81 -2.46
N ASP A 15 3.22 -7.41 -2.44
CA ASP A 15 2.48 -6.90 -3.59
C ASP A 15 3.13 -5.66 -4.24
N GLU A 16 3.77 -4.79 -3.45
CA GLU A 16 4.46 -3.61 -3.94
C GLU A 16 5.68 -3.99 -4.79
N VAL A 17 6.40 -5.05 -4.38
CA VAL A 17 7.54 -5.58 -5.13
C VAL A 17 7.05 -6.33 -6.36
N LEU A 18 6.09 -7.24 -6.20
CA LEU A 18 5.60 -8.06 -7.31
C LEU A 18 4.89 -7.25 -8.40
N GLY A 19 4.09 -6.26 -8.01
CA GLY A 19 3.30 -5.44 -8.93
C GLY A 19 4.00 -4.18 -9.41
N CYS A 20 4.88 -3.59 -8.59
CA CYS A 20 5.36 -2.22 -8.80
C CYS A 20 6.88 -2.06 -8.66
N PHE A 21 7.69 -3.12 -8.78
CA PHE A 21 9.15 -3.08 -8.58
C PHE A 21 9.84 -1.86 -9.22
N SER A 22 9.52 -1.53 -10.48
CA SER A 22 10.14 -0.41 -11.22
C SER A 22 9.85 0.98 -10.63
N PHE A 23 8.86 1.09 -9.74
CA PHE A 23 8.48 2.32 -9.05
C PHE A 23 9.07 2.42 -7.64
N LEU A 24 9.63 1.35 -7.07
CA LEU A 24 10.21 1.35 -5.72
C LEU A 24 11.59 2.01 -5.72
N LYS A 25 11.64 3.26 -5.28
CA LYS A 25 12.85 4.11 -5.25
C LYS A 25 12.68 5.26 -4.25
N PRO A 26 13.75 6.04 -3.94
CA PRO A 26 13.61 7.27 -3.18
C PRO A 26 12.55 8.21 -3.76
N GLY A 27 11.62 8.65 -2.90
CA GLY A 27 10.45 9.46 -3.29
C GLY A 27 9.18 8.66 -3.55
N THR A 28 9.22 7.33 -3.43
CA THR A 28 8.04 6.47 -3.38
C THR A 28 7.63 6.19 -1.94
N HIS A 29 6.33 6.25 -1.67
CA HIS A 29 5.72 5.86 -0.41
C HIS A 29 4.74 4.70 -0.64
N VAL A 30 4.82 3.66 0.18
CA VAL A 30 3.93 2.49 0.11
C VAL A 30 3.05 2.47 1.36
N LEU A 31 1.74 2.47 1.17
CA LEU A 31 0.78 2.28 2.25
C LEU A 31 0.26 0.84 2.20
N PHE A 32 0.63 0.05 3.21
CA PHE A 32 0.15 -1.32 3.38
C PHE A 32 -1.16 -1.33 4.15
N ALA A 33 -2.16 -2.07 3.66
CA ALA A 33 -3.46 -2.17 4.32
C ALA A 33 -3.42 -2.99 5.61
N GLY A 34 -2.43 -3.86 5.78
CA GLY A 34 -2.23 -4.64 7.01
C GLY A 34 -1.01 -5.55 6.92
N VAL A 35 -0.78 -6.33 7.98
CA VAL A 35 0.32 -7.31 8.01
C VAL A 35 -0.24 -8.67 8.35
N GLU A 36 0.04 -9.62 7.48
CA GLU A 36 -0.38 -11.00 7.69
C GLU A 36 0.46 -11.66 8.78
N SER A 37 -0.18 -12.54 9.55
CA SER A 37 0.52 -13.47 10.44
C SER A 37 -0.02 -14.87 10.21
N ARG A 38 0.83 -15.75 9.65
CA ARG A 38 0.51 -17.18 9.48
C ARG A 38 1.32 -18.00 10.50
N PRO A 39 0.89 -19.24 10.82
CA PRO A 39 1.65 -20.13 11.68
C PRO A 39 3.09 -20.36 11.19
N ASP A 40 3.27 -20.53 9.88
CA ASP A 40 4.58 -20.83 9.27
C ASP A 40 5.43 -19.58 9.01
N ILE A 41 4.77 -18.41 8.85
CA ILE A 41 5.43 -17.13 8.60
C ILE A 41 4.86 -16.09 9.57
N PRO A 42 5.53 -15.88 10.71
CA PRO A 42 5.10 -14.91 11.71
C PRO A 42 5.10 -13.49 11.17
N ARG A 43 4.24 -12.64 11.75
CA ARG A 43 4.18 -11.20 11.49
C ARG A 43 5.56 -10.52 11.48
N GLN A 44 6.44 -10.90 12.41
CA GLN A 44 7.76 -10.29 12.54
C GLN A 44 8.66 -10.58 11.33
N THR A 45 8.55 -11.77 10.75
CA THR A 45 9.28 -12.13 9.52
C THR A 45 8.88 -11.22 8.38
N ARG A 46 7.57 -11.02 8.16
CA ARG A 46 7.05 -10.11 7.13
C ARG A 46 7.53 -8.67 7.31
N LEU A 47 7.57 -8.19 8.55
CA LEU A 47 8.09 -6.85 8.85
C LEU A 47 9.59 -6.72 8.54
N SER A 48 10.39 -7.72 8.91
CA SER A 48 11.83 -7.73 8.60
C SER A 48 12.08 -7.83 7.08
N GLU A 49 11.28 -8.59 6.34
CA GLU A 49 11.33 -8.64 4.88
C GLU A 49 11.00 -7.28 4.24
N LEU A 50 9.95 -6.61 4.71
CA LEU A 50 9.60 -5.26 4.29
C LEU A 50 10.72 -4.26 4.58
N GLU A 51 11.27 -4.26 5.79
CA GLU A 51 12.36 -3.37 6.17
C GLU A 51 13.59 -3.58 5.27
N ASN A 52 13.94 -4.84 4.98
CA ASN A 52 15.02 -5.16 4.04
C ASN A 52 14.73 -4.67 2.62
N SER A 53 13.51 -4.85 2.11
CA SER A 53 13.07 -4.38 0.79
C SER A 53 13.14 -2.85 0.70
N SER A 54 12.60 -2.16 1.70
CA SER A 54 12.63 -0.70 1.84
C SER A 54 14.06 -0.17 1.87
N ASN A 55 14.95 -0.79 2.65
CA ASN A 55 16.36 -0.39 2.72
C ASN A 55 17.11 -0.63 1.40
N ALA A 56 16.83 -1.74 0.72
CA ALA A 56 17.49 -2.08 -0.54
C ALA A 56 17.06 -1.18 -1.71
N LEU A 57 15.78 -0.79 -1.75
CA LEU A 57 15.19 -0.05 -2.88
C LEU A 57 15.04 1.45 -2.57
N GLY A 58 15.02 1.86 -1.31
CA GLY A 58 14.98 3.25 -0.86
C GLY A 58 13.58 3.89 -0.84
N PHE A 59 12.50 3.11 -0.88
CA PHE A 59 11.14 3.62 -0.67
C PHE A 59 10.80 3.72 0.81
N SER A 60 9.86 4.61 1.15
CA SER A 60 9.31 4.72 2.52
C SER A 60 7.96 4.00 2.61
N TYR A 61 7.53 3.65 3.82
CA TYR A 61 6.24 2.97 3.99
C TYR A 61 5.51 3.35 5.26
N GLN A 62 4.20 3.09 5.26
CA GLN A 62 3.32 3.07 6.41
C GLN A 62 2.49 1.78 6.37
N ILE A 63 2.14 1.27 7.55
CA ILE A 63 1.35 0.06 7.71
C ILE A 63 0.11 0.41 8.52
N LEU A 64 -1.07 0.12 7.97
CA LEU A 64 -2.34 0.19 8.69
C LEU A 64 -2.54 -1.06 9.55
N ASP A 65 -3.36 -0.97 10.59
CA ASP A 65 -3.62 -2.08 11.53
C ASP A 65 -4.94 -2.82 11.21
N ASN A 66 -5.23 -3.04 9.91
CA ASN A 66 -6.42 -3.80 9.52
C ASN A 66 -6.13 -5.30 9.55
N THR A 67 -7.16 -6.10 9.85
CA THR A 67 -7.05 -7.56 9.85
C THR A 67 -7.02 -8.08 8.41
N VAL A 68 -5.92 -8.73 8.03
CA VAL A 68 -5.74 -9.35 6.70
C VAL A 68 -6.81 -10.43 6.45
N ASN A 69 -7.30 -10.52 5.22
CA ASN A 69 -8.44 -11.33 4.75
C ASN A 69 -9.82 -10.87 5.22
N HIS A 70 -9.90 -9.69 5.83
CA HIS A 70 -11.13 -9.10 6.36
C HIS A 70 -11.29 -7.63 5.96
N TYR A 71 -10.60 -7.17 4.91
CA TYR A 71 -10.69 -5.78 4.50
C TYR A 71 -12.08 -5.43 3.98
N VAL A 72 -12.63 -4.33 4.48
CA VAL A 72 -13.85 -3.72 3.95
C VAL A 72 -13.48 -2.38 3.33
N ALA A 73 -13.79 -2.18 2.05
CA ALA A 73 -13.35 -1.01 1.29
C ALA A 73 -13.67 0.31 2.03
N ASN A 74 -14.89 0.44 2.56
CA ASN A 74 -15.33 1.65 3.27
C ASN A 74 -14.49 2.01 4.49
N GLU A 75 -13.89 1.02 5.16
CA GLU A 75 -13.05 1.22 6.34
C GLU A 75 -11.64 1.71 5.98
N LEU A 76 -11.21 1.49 4.73
CA LEU A 76 -9.89 1.88 4.23
C LEU A 76 -9.87 3.30 3.64
N ILE A 77 -11.01 3.80 3.14
CA ILE A 77 -11.10 5.05 2.37
C ILE A 77 -10.48 6.22 3.12
N GLN A 78 -10.83 6.41 4.41
CA GLN A 78 -10.36 7.57 5.17
C GLN A 78 -8.83 7.61 5.27
N ALA A 79 -8.19 6.49 5.62
CA ALA A 79 -6.73 6.42 5.73
C ALA A 79 -6.05 6.67 4.37
N PHE A 80 -6.68 6.26 3.27
CA PHE A 80 -6.17 6.45 1.92
C PHE A 80 -6.29 7.93 1.49
N GLU A 81 -7.43 8.57 1.76
CA GLU A 81 -7.63 10.01 1.53
C GLU A 81 -6.61 10.85 2.33
N GLU A 82 -6.41 10.53 3.62
CA GLU A 82 -5.43 11.19 4.48
C GLU A 82 -4.00 11.07 3.91
N SER A 83 -3.64 9.89 3.40
CA SER A 83 -2.34 9.64 2.77
C SER A 83 -2.16 10.48 1.50
N ILE A 84 -3.19 10.58 0.67
CA ILE A 84 -3.18 11.40 -0.55
C ILE A 84 -3.04 12.90 -0.20
N VAL A 85 -3.81 13.40 0.76
CA VAL A 85 -3.77 14.80 1.20
C VAL A 85 -2.40 15.16 1.77
N THR A 86 -1.82 14.27 2.57
CA THR A 86 -0.52 14.48 3.22
C THR A 86 0.62 14.45 2.21
N LEU A 87 0.66 13.43 1.36
CA LEU A 87 1.77 13.22 0.43
C LEU A 87 1.67 14.07 -0.84
N ARG A 88 0.45 14.48 -1.24
CA ARG A 88 0.14 15.14 -2.51
C ARG A 88 0.86 14.47 -3.71
N PRO A 89 0.66 13.15 -3.90
CA PRO A 89 1.39 12.39 -4.91
C PRO A 89 1.03 12.87 -6.33
N ARG A 90 1.99 12.74 -7.26
CA ARG A 90 1.71 12.94 -8.69
C ARG A 90 1.19 11.67 -9.35
N THR A 91 1.59 10.52 -8.82
CA THR A 91 1.24 9.20 -9.33
C THR A 91 0.74 8.37 -8.16
N VAL A 92 -0.42 7.75 -8.33
CA VAL A 92 -0.97 6.77 -7.38
C VAL A 92 -1.09 5.44 -8.12
N LEU A 93 -0.56 4.38 -7.52
CA LEU A 93 -0.63 3.01 -8.03
C LEU A 93 -1.55 2.19 -7.13
N LEU A 94 -2.48 1.47 -7.78
CA LEU A 94 -3.49 0.65 -7.15
C LEU A 94 -3.26 -0.80 -7.55
N PRO A 95 -3.61 -1.78 -6.69
CA PRO A 95 -3.55 -3.17 -7.08
C PRO A 95 -4.55 -3.44 -8.21
N ILE A 96 -4.22 -4.36 -9.11
CA ILE A 96 -5.23 -4.87 -10.04
C ILE A 96 -6.23 -5.75 -9.26
N PRO A 97 -7.55 -5.61 -9.47
CA PRO A 97 -8.52 -6.49 -8.83
C PRO A 97 -8.26 -7.95 -9.25
N SER A 98 -8.02 -8.81 -8.27
CA SER A 98 -7.67 -10.22 -8.47
C SER A 98 -8.73 -11.14 -7.84
N TYR A 99 -8.48 -12.45 -7.82
CA TYR A 99 -9.33 -13.41 -7.09
C TYR A 99 -9.22 -13.22 -5.57
N ASN A 100 -8.18 -12.55 -5.06
CA ASN A 100 -8.03 -12.24 -3.64
C ASN A 100 -9.00 -11.10 -3.24
N GLN A 101 -9.75 -11.31 -2.16
CA GLN A 101 -10.75 -10.35 -1.68
C GLN A 101 -10.11 -9.05 -1.18
N ASP A 102 -8.97 -9.13 -0.50
CA ASP A 102 -8.26 -7.95 0.01
C ASP A 102 -7.81 -7.04 -1.13
N HIS A 103 -7.36 -7.62 -2.26
CA HIS A 103 -6.96 -6.85 -3.44
C HIS A 103 -8.13 -6.06 -4.01
N ARG A 104 -9.34 -6.66 -4.03
CA ARG A 104 -10.56 -5.98 -4.48
C ARG A 104 -10.96 -4.87 -3.51
N ALA A 105 -10.92 -5.13 -2.20
CA ALA A 105 -11.26 -4.13 -1.19
C ALA A 105 -10.32 -2.92 -1.23
N VAL A 106 -9.01 -3.15 -1.38
CA VAL A 106 -8.01 -2.08 -1.53
C VAL A 106 -8.19 -1.33 -2.84
N TYR A 107 -8.44 -2.04 -3.95
CA TYR A 107 -8.73 -1.40 -5.25
C TYR A 107 -9.95 -0.48 -5.16
N ASP A 108 -11.08 -0.96 -4.64
CA ASP A 108 -12.31 -0.19 -4.53
C ASP A 108 -12.13 1.04 -3.63
N ALA A 109 -11.49 0.86 -2.46
CA ALA A 109 -11.21 1.96 -1.54
C ALA A 109 -10.29 3.02 -2.16
N ALA A 110 -9.21 2.60 -2.82
CA ALA A 110 -8.26 3.51 -3.44
C ALA A 110 -8.86 4.23 -4.66
N LEU A 111 -9.73 3.57 -5.43
CA LEU A 111 -10.45 4.21 -6.52
C LEU A 111 -11.39 5.30 -5.99
N VAL A 112 -12.07 5.06 -4.88
CA VAL A 112 -12.90 6.08 -4.22
C VAL A 112 -12.03 7.21 -3.65
N ALA A 113 -10.94 6.90 -2.95
CA ALA A 113 -10.06 7.92 -2.35
C ALA A 113 -9.34 8.80 -3.38
N THR A 114 -9.18 8.32 -4.61
CA THR A 114 -8.56 9.08 -5.72
C THR A 114 -9.56 9.85 -6.58
N ARG A 115 -10.86 9.77 -6.28
CA ARG A 115 -11.87 10.54 -7.00
C ARG A 115 -11.57 12.04 -6.85
N PRO A 116 -11.82 12.85 -7.89
CA PRO A 116 -11.87 14.29 -7.72
C PRO A 116 -12.92 14.61 -6.66
N HIS A 117 -12.50 15.22 -5.56
CA HIS A 117 -13.41 15.85 -4.63
C HIS A 117 -13.68 17.26 -5.13
N ASP A 118 -14.94 17.66 -5.14
CA ASP A 118 -15.39 19.01 -5.54
C ASP A 118 -14.74 20.12 -4.69
#